data_AF-A0A7I7KSN9-F1
#
_entry.id   AF-A0A7I7KSN9-F1
#
_cell.length_a   1.000
_cell.length_b   1.000
_cell.length_c   1.000
_cell.angle_alpha   90.00
_cell.angle_beta   90.00
_cell.angle_gamma   90.00
#
_symmetry.space_group_name_H-M   'P 1'
#
loop_
_entity.id
_entity.type
_entity.pdbx_description
1 polymer ?
#
loop_
_entity_poly.entity_id
_entity_poly.type
_entity_poly.pdbx_seq_one_letter_code
_entity_poly.pdbx_strand_id
1 'polypeptide(L)'
;MTSLHDRFTRVLGAKASAGRSSDEAEALLGSDDFHRATTQLASQLGRDATDVHAEAVGYVREMAATHVPSVVRTWKALSAWMVRGFQVVVDDDEVARLRALDRDHALIFLISHRSYLDQFSFPPRLTREGISPTFGLAGANLNFFPLGTMARRNGFIPVRRSTGDVPVYRLALRALVGQMVASGRNLVWSIEGGRTRTGKLRTPRYGLLRYVTDAVESVGSQQTLAVPVSILFDQLPLHEVKLMTEESRGLPKKPENARWLLSYARGLRYRLGHIYINFAAPVPLYERMVALRAEGLNDRQIVERIALDICHRLNQVTPVTATAAVCVAMLGEDRALTLDEVCATVAPLARYLRARGWPVAGRADLTDRATVSRTLRDLVGSGVLSCYSEGPSTVWGIGGDQHLIAAVYRNSAVHVLVMRAIAELALLAIVRTPGATKRTGWERASAVRELLKFDFFFAGRAEFADELWNEFAIMTGRGHDPGAPLDPDEAMRSLTESELLVAHLVLRPFIDAYRVMAEELLSSGTVRDVDEPALLERCLRLARQWSLQHRITEESVSADMFTAALKMARHRGLLDPAAAESDIAVGREALVAELDDLQRSIGELAQLRRDFVTV
;
A
#
# COMPACT_ATOMS: atom_id res chain seq x y z
N MET A 1 -12.47 53.06 25.56
CA MET A 1 -11.20 52.52 26.08
C MET A 1 -11.21 51.00 26.25
N THR A 2 -11.87 50.25 25.36
CA THR A 2 -11.85 48.77 25.39
C THR A 2 -12.26 48.27 24.00
N SER A 3 -11.33 48.14 23.04
CA SER A 3 -11.62 47.35 21.81
C SER A 3 -10.44 47.03 20.86
N LEU A 4 -9.19 47.29 21.21
CA LEU A 4 -8.05 46.97 20.32
C LEU A 4 -7.15 45.85 20.86
N HIS A 5 -7.15 45.61 22.17
CA HIS A 5 -6.41 44.49 22.77
C HIS A 5 -7.11 43.14 22.50
N ASP A 6 -8.44 43.12 22.46
CA ASP A 6 -9.24 41.88 22.37
C ASP A 6 -9.31 41.28 20.95
N ARG A 7 -9.01 42.07 19.91
CA ARG A 7 -8.90 41.57 18.53
C ARG A 7 -7.52 41.02 18.19
N PHE A 8 -6.48 41.37 18.96
CA PHE A 8 -5.15 40.78 18.78
C PHE A 8 -5.03 39.42 19.48
N THR A 9 -5.72 39.23 20.61
CA THR A 9 -5.64 37.98 21.39
C THR A 9 -6.45 36.83 20.77
N ARG A 10 -7.46 37.08 19.93
CA ARG A 10 -8.22 36.00 19.23
C ARG A 10 -7.60 35.51 17.92
N VAL A 11 -6.62 36.23 17.36
CA VAL A 11 -5.86 35.79 16.16
C VAL A 11 -4.55 35.08 16.56
N LEU A 12 -4.20 35.11 17.84
CA LEU A 12 -2.99 34.49 18.40
C LEU A 12 -3.21 33.11 19.05
N GLY A 13 -4.40 32.51 18.88
CA GLY A 13 -4.62 31.08 19.11
C GLY A 13 -4.10 30.16 18.00
N ALA A 14 -3.41 30.73 17.00
CA ALA A 14 -2.75 29.99 15.93
C ALA A 14 -1.58 29.19 16.53
N LYS A 15 -1.64 27.85 16.42
CA LYS A 15 -0.55 26.87 16.65
C LYS A 15 0.74 27.52 17.15
N ALA A 16 0.92 27.53 18.47
CA ALA A 16 2.09 28.09 19.13
C ALA A 16 3.36 27.74 18.35
N SER A 17 4.11 28.80 18.03
CA SER A 17 5.31 28.88 17.20
C SER A 17 5.86 27.54 16.68
N ALA A 18 6.00 27.44 15.35
CA ALA A 18 6.69 26.36 14.63
C ALA A 18 8.21 26.27 14.92
N GLY A 19 8.64 26.52 16.15
CA GLY A 19 10.01 26.42 16.60
C GLY A 19 10.07 25.89 18.03
N ARG A 20 10.61 24.67 18.15
CA ARG A 20 11.29 24.02 19.30
C ARG A 20 10.60 22.76 19.84
N SER A 21 10.65 21.67 19.08
CA SER A 21 10.37 20.34 19.64
C SER A 21 11.37 19.94 20.75
N SER A 22 12.56 20.57 20.83
CA SER A 22 13.49 20.27 21.93
C SER A 22 12.87 20.67 23.26
N ASP A 23 12.06 21.72 23.26
CA ASP A 23 11.35 22.18 24.44
C ASP A 23 10.20 21.21 24.77
N GLU A 24 9.59 20.55 23.77
CA GLU A 24 8.59 19.48 23.97
C GLU A 24 9.21 18.19 24.51
N ALA A 25 10.38 17.80 23.98
CA ALA A 25 11.10 16.65 24.48
C ALA A 25 11.54 16.88 25.94
N GLU A 26 12.14 18.04 26.26
CA GLU A 26 12.52 18.35 27.64
C GLU A 26 11.29 18.52 28.56
N ALA A 27 10.17 19.07 28.08
CA ALA A 27 8.91 19.12 28.83
C ALA A 27 8.35 17.72 29.13
N LEU A 28 8.42 16.79 28.17
CA LEU A 28 8.06 15.40 28.39
C LEU A 28 8.96 14.75 29.44
N LEU A 29 10.27 14.95 29.33
CA LEU A 29 11.26 14.37 30.25
C LEU A 29 11.05 14.82 31.69
N GLY A 30 10.59 16.06 31.91
CA GLY A 30 10.28 16.62 33.23
C GLY A 30 8.86 16.35 33.74
N SER A 31 8.04 15.60 33.00
CA SER A 31 6.64 15.36 33.36
C SER A 31 6.49 14.22 34.38
N ASP A 32 5.60 14.40 35.36
CA ASP A 32 5.28 13.37 36.36
C ASP A 32 4.76 12.08 35.71
N ASP A 33 4.02 12.18 34.62
CA ASP A 33 3.52 11.03 33.85
C ASP A 33 4.66 10.19 33.28
N PHE A 34 5.69 10.84 32.72
CA PHE A 34 6.85 10.14 32.20
C PHE A 34 7.64 9.46 33.31
N HIS A 35 7.85 10.14 34.44
CA HIS A 35 8.46 9.54 35.63
C HIS A 35 7.68 8.31 36.11
N ARG A 36 6.36 8.44 36.32
CA ARG A 36 5.48 7.33 36.73
C ARG A 36 5.55 6.15 35.77
N ALA A 37 5.48 6.41 34.46
CA ALA A 37 5.54 5.37 33.45
C ALA A 37 6.89 4.62 33.48
N THR A 38 8.01 5.33 33.64
CA THR A 38 9.34 4.71 33.75
C THR A 38 9.48 3.87 35.02
N THR A 39 8.98 4.35 36.17
CA THR A 39 8.98 3.60 37.44
C THR A 39 8.13 2.34 37.36
N GLN A 40 6.93 2.43 36.76
CA GLN A 40 6.05 1.27 36.56
C GLN A 40 6.71 0.22 35.67
N LEU A 41 7.34 0.64 34.56
CA LEU A 41 8.04 -0.28 33.67
C LEU A 41 9.26 -0.91 34.36
N ALA A 42 10.00 -0.13 35.16
CA ALA A 42 11.14 -0.65 35.92
C ALA A 42 10.72 -1.77 36.88
N SER A 43 9.61 -1.58 37.60
CA SER A 43 9.01 -2.60 38.46
C SER A 43 8.63 -3.87 37.68
N GLN A 44 8.00 -3.73 36.51
CA GLN A 44 7.63 -4.87 35.65
C GLN A 44 8.85 -5.65 35.13
N LEU A 45 9.95 -4.95 34.85
CA LEU A 45 11.18 -5.55 34.34
C LEU A 45 12.12 -6.04 35.45
N GLY A 46 11.80 -5.77 36.73
CA GLY A 46 12.69 -6.05 37.86
C GLY A 46 14.02 -5.29 37.80
N ARG A 47 14.02 -4.08 37.21
CA ARG A 47 15.21 -3.22 37.04
C ARG A 47 15.12 -2.00 37.96
N ASP A 48 16.27 -1.37 38.22
CA ASP A 48 16.31 -0.09 38.94
C ASP A 48 15.55 1.01 38.17
N ALA A 49 14.76 1.81 38.89
CA ALA A 49 13.94 2.85 38.28
C ALA A 49 14.78 3.99 37.69
N THR A 50 15.91 4.31 38.30
CA THR A 50 16.84 5.36 37.85
C THR A 50 17.49 4.95 36.53
N ASP A 51 17.92 3.68 36.43
CA ASP A 51 18.52 3.14 35.21
C ASP A 51 17.53 3.13 34.03
N VAL A 52 16.31 2.66 34.27
CA VAL A 52 15.25 2.65 33.23
C VAL A 52 14.87 4.05 32.82
N HIS A 53 14.78 4.99 33.76
CA HIS A 53 14.49 6.39 33.46
C HIS A 53 15.63 7.02 32.64
N ALA A 54 16.89 6.84 33.03
CA ALA A 54 18.05 7.35 32.29
C ALA A 54 18.14 6.76 30.88
N GLU A 55 17.86 5.46 30.73
CA GLU A 55 17.78 4.80 29.42
C GLU A 55 16.64 5.40 28.56
N ALA A 56 15.45 5.61 29.14
CA ALA A 56 14.32 6.22 28.45
C ALA A 56 14.63 7.67 28.01
N VAL A 57 15.27 8.46 28.87
CA VAL A 57 15.77 9.82 28.56
C VAL A 57 16.71 9.79 27.36
N GLY A 58 17.65 8.83 27.34
CA GLY A 58 18.57 8.63 26.23
C GLY A 58 17.84 8.39 24.91
N TYR A 59 16.83 7.51 24.90
CA TYR A 59 16.04 7.24 23.70
C TYR A 59 15.18 8.43 23.26
N VAL A 60 14.54 9.16 24.18
CA VAL A 60 13.79 10.38 23.81
C VAL A 60 14.70 11.40 23.15
N ARG A 61 15.92 11.62 23.68
CA ARG A 61 16.90 12.54 23.08
C ARG A 61 17.45 12.06 21.74
N GLU A 62 17.60 10.74 21.55
CA GLU A 62 17.94 10.14 20.25
C GLU A 62 16.87 10.46 19.18
N MET A 63 15.59 10.41 19.58
CA MET A 63 14.43 10.60 18.71
C MET A 63 14.01 12.07 18.54
N ALA A 64 14.42 12.96 19.44
CA ALA A 64 14.04 14.36 19.43
C ALA A 64 14.43 15.03 18.10
N ALA A 65 13.43 15.60 17.41
CA ALA A 65 13.58 16.15 16.07
C ALA A 65 12.91 17.52 15.99
N THR A 66 13.63 18.56 15.58
CA THR A 66 13.16 19.96 15.55
C THR A 66 13.03 20.47 14.12
N HIS A 67 12.28 21.56 13.89
CA HIS A 67 12.34 22.31 12.63
C HIS A 67 13.22 23.54 12.78
N VAL A 68 14.43 23.49 12.23
CA VAL A 68 15.34 24.64 12.17
C VAL A 68 15.12 25.36 10.84
N PRO A 69 14.68 26.64 10.82
CA PRO A 69 14.25 27.31 9.58
C PRO A 69 15.29 27.30 8.45
N SER A 70 16.58 27.46 8.77
CA SER A 70 17.66 27.40 7.78
C SER A 70 17.82 26.00 7.19
N VAL A 71 17.76 24.97 8.02
CA VAL A 71 17.84 23.56 7.58
C VAL A 71 16.62 23.19 6.75
N VAL A 72 15.42 23.61 7.16
CA VAL A 72 14.18 23.38 6.39
C VAL A 72 14.26 24.02 5.01
N ARG A 73 14.82 25.24 4.88
CA ARG A 73 15.04 25.87 3.56
C ARG A 73 16.05 25.09 2.71
N THR A 74 17.17 24.67 3.28
CA THR A 74 18.17 23.85 2.58
C THR A 74 17.58 22.50 2.15
N TRP A 75 16.81 21.86 3.02
CA TRP A 75 16.13 20.61 2.73
C TRP A 75 15.13 20.79 1.60
N LYS A 76 14.36 21.87 1.58
CA LYS A 76 13.45 22.21 0.48
C LYS A 76 14.17 22.34 -0.87
N ALA A 77 15.36 22.96 -0.88
CA ALA A 77 16.17 23.05 -2.10
C ALA A 77 16.70 21.67 -2.53
N LEU A 78 17.19 20.86 -1.59
CA LEU A 78 17.61 19.48 -1.86
C LEU A 78 16.45 18.63 -2.39
N SER A 79 15.27 18.73 -1.77
CA SER A 79 14.05 18.05 -2.20
C SER A 79 13.67 18.45 -3.63
N ALA A 80 13.67 19.74 -3.96
CA ALA A 80 13.40 20.22 -5.31
C ALA A 80 14.41 19.68 -6.33
N TRP A 81 15.68 19.53 -5.95
CA TRP A 81 16.69 18.88 -6.78
C TRP A 81 16.47 17.37 -6.92
N MET A 82 16.12 16.68 -5.83
CA MET A 82 15.83 15.23 -5.85
C MET A 82 14.66 14.96 -6.79
N VAL A 83 13.55 15.71 -6.70
CA VAL A 83 12.37 15.47 -7.55
C VAL A 83 12.41 16.22 -8.90
N ARG A 84 13.54 16.80 -9.31
CA ARG A 84 13.64 17.64 -10.53
C ARG A 84 13.29 16.91 -11.83
N GLY A 85 13.42 15.59 -11.84
CA GLY A 85 13.02 14.73 -12.96
C GLY A 85 11.50 14.55 -13.09
N PHE A 86 10.74 15.06 -12.12
CA PHE A 86 9.30 14.89 -12.00
C PHE A 86 8.56 16.22 -11.94
N GLN A 87 7.35 16.22 -12.48
CA GLN A 87 6.36 17.25 -12.17
C GLN A 87 5.44 16.75 -11.05
N VAL A 88 5.44 17.44 -9.90
CA VAL A 88 4.55 17.10 -8.78
C VAL A 88 3.17 17.68 -9.06
N VAL A 89 2.17 16.81 -9.14
CA VAL A 89 0.77 17.13 -9.39
C VAL A 89 -0.03 16.88 -8.12
N VAL A 90 -0.73 17.91 -7.66
CA VAL A 90 -1.58 17.90 -6.47
C VAL A 90 -2.83 18.70 -6.80
N ASP A 91 -3.99 18.29 -6.28
CA ASP A 91 -5.22 19.06 -6.39
C ASP A 91 -5.20 20.27 -5.43
N ASP A 92 -5.28 21.48 -5.98
CA ASP A 92 -5.21 22.72 -5.21
C ASP A 92 -6.42 22.91 -4.28
N ASP A 93 -7.60 22.37 -4.62
CA ASP A 93 -8.80 22.44 -3.78
C ASP A 93 -8.70 21.47 -2.59
N GLU A 94 -8.08 20.30 -2.77
CA GLU A 94 -7.76 19.38 -1.67
C GLU A 94 -6.75 20.01 -0.70
N VAL A 95 -5.71 20.65 -1.24
CA VAL A 95 -4.70 21.36 -0.45
C VAL A 95 -5.33 22.53 0.32
N ALA A 96 -6.21 23.31 -0.29
CA ALA A 96 -6.91 24.41 0.37
C ALA A 96 -7.77 23.90 1.54
N ARG A 97 -8.48 22.78 1.36
CA ARG A 97 -9.24 22.11 2.42
C ARG A 97 -8.35 21.65 3.57
N LEU A 98 -7.22 21.01 3.26
CA LEU A 98 -6.25 20.59 4.29
C LEU A 98 -5.64 21.77 5.05
N ARG A 99 -5.31 22.86 4.36
CA ARG A 99 -4.83 24.10 4.98
C ARG A 99 -5.88 24.69 5.92
N ALA A 100 -7.16 24.62 5.56
CA ALA A 100 -8.24 25.05 6.43
C ALA A 100 -8.33 24.20 7.71
N LEU A 101 -8.24 22.86 7.57
CA LEU A 101 -8.26 21.91 8.69
C LEU A 101 -7.03 22.05 9.61
N ASP A 102 -5.85 22.29 9.03
CA ASP A 102 -4.57 22.44 9.77
C ASP A 102 -4.59 23.56 10.82
N ARG A 103 -5.49 24.54 10.68
CA ARG A 103 -5.62 25.65 11.64
C ARG A 103 -6.06 25.18 13.02
N ASP A 104 -7.01 24.24 13.05
CA ASP A 104 -7.69 23.82 14.27
C ASP A 104 -7.51 22.33 14.58
N HIS A 105 -6.86 21.56 13.69
CA HIS A 105 -6.67 20.12 13.83
C HIS A 105 -5.19 19.71 13.75
N ALA A 106 -4.85 18.65 14.49
CA ALA A 106 -3.63 17.89 14.28
C ALA A 106 -3.83 16.93 13.09
N LEU A 107 -3.03 17.12 12.04
CA LEU A 107 -3.11 16.28 10.84
C LEU A 107 -2.08 15.16 10.89
N ILE A 108 -2.57 13.92 10.89
CA ILE A 108 -1.78 12.71 10.90
C ILE A 108 -1.76 12.13 9.49
N PHE A 109 -0.73 12.45 8.71
CA PHE A 109 -0.59 12.02 7.33
C PHE A 109 -0.07 10.58 7.22
N LEU A 110 -0.87 9.72 6.61
CA LEU A 110 -0.60 8.29 6.45
C LEU A 110 -0.38 8.00 4.97
N ILE A 111 0.89 7.94 4.58
CA ILE A 111 1.28 7.87 3.16
C ILE A 111 1.41 6.42 2.69
N SER A 112 1.09 6.17 1.42
CA SER A 112 1.60 4.98 0.71
C SER A 112 3.10 5.15 0.49
N HIS A 113 3.87 4.08 0.63
CA HIS A 113 5.31 4.14 0.45
C HIS A 113 5.77 3.38 -0.78
N ARG A 114 6.00 4.13 -1.86
CA ARG A 114 6.39 3.57 -3.15
C ARG A 114 7.83 3.87 -3.50
N SER A 115 8.40 4.95 -2.97
CA SER A 115 9.77 5.34 -3.23
C SER A 115 10.43 6.02 -2.05
N TYR A 116 11.76 6.00 -1.98
CA TYR A 116 12.48 6.88 -1.07
C TYR A 116 12.23 8.37 -1.34
N LEU A 117 11.77 8.70 -2.55
CA LEU A 117 11.37 10.04 -2.94
C LEU A 117 10.10 10.53 -2.26
N ASP A 118 9.33 9.67 -1.60
CA ASP A 118 8.13 10.08 -0.86
C ASP A 118 8.47 11.14 0.20
N GLN A 119 9.61 11.00 0.87
CA GLN A 119 10.10 11.95 1.88
C GLN A 119 10.57 13.29 1.29
N PHE A 120 10.92 13.31 0.00
CA PHE A 120 11.36 14.51 -0.70
C PHE A 120 10.25 15.17 -1.51
N SER A 121 9.20 14.43 -1.88
CA SER A 121 8.07 14.94 -2.65
C SER A 121 6.97 15.51 -1.76
N PHE A 122 6.65 14.86 -0.64
CA PHE A 122 5.44 15.17 0.12
C PHE A 122 5.63 16.22 1.25
N PRO A 123 6.46 16.00 2.30
CA PRO A 123 6.61 17.00 3.38
C PRO A 123 7.02 18.40 2.91
N PRO A 124 7.97 18.56 1.97
CA PRO A 124 8.33 19.89 1.43
C PRO A 124 7.19 20.56 0.64
N ARG A 125 6.29 19.77 0.04
CA ARG A 125 5.11 20.26 -0.67
C ARG A 125 4.09 20.84 0.32
N LEU A 126 3.82 20.17 1.45
CA LEU A 126 2.95 20.69 2.51
C LEU A 126 3.39 22.08 2.99
N THR A 127 4.67 22.23 3.33
CA THR A 127 5.24 23.51 3.79
C THR A 127 5.19 24.59 2.71
N ARG A 128 5.36 24.23 1.42
CA ARG A 128 5.20 25.17 0.30
C ARG A 128 3.77 25.66 0.18
N GLU A 129 2.81 24.79 0.47
CA GLU A 129 1.39 25.08 0.44
C GLU A 129 0.85 25.67 1.75
N GLY A 130 1.71 26.19 2.63
CA GLY A 130 1.29 26.88 3.85
C GLY A 130 0.64 25.98 4.90
N ILE A 131 0.78 24.66 4.79
CA ILE A 131 0.41 23.70 5.84
C ILE A 131 1.57 23.60 6.82
N SER A 132 1.26 23.50 8.11
CA SER A 132 2.24 23.42 9.20
C SER A 132 3.23 22.26 8.97
N PRO A 133 4.55 22.47 9.22
CA PRO A 133 5.56 21.44 9.02
C PRO A 133 5.23 20.14 9.78
N THR A 134 5.43 19.01 9.11
CA THR A 134 5.20 17.69 9.68
C THR A 134 6.45 17.16 10.37
N PHE A 135 6.25 16.35 11.41
CA PHE A 135 7.30 15.48 11.94
C PHE A 135 7.20 14.09 11.33
N GLY A 136 8.25 13.70 10.62
CA GLY A 136 8.28 12.47 9.84
C GLY A 136 8.92 11.31 10.58
N LEU A 137 8.21 10.20 10.76
CA LEU A 137 8.81 9.00 11.34
C LEU A 137 9.49 8.19 10.24
N ALA A 138 10.81 8.02 10.34
CA ALA A 138 11.63 7.36 9.33
C ALA A 138 12.57 6.33 9.95
N GLY A 139 12.94 5.29 9.20
CA GLY A 139 13.83 4.24 9.71
C GLY A 139 15.22 4.77 10.10
N ALA A 140 15.69 4.39 11.29
CA ALA A 140 16.97 4.82 11.86
C ALA A 140 18.20 4.54 10.96
N ASN A 141 18.10 3.60 10.01
CA ASN A 141 19.18 3.26 9.07
C ASN A 141 19.63 4.44 8.18
N LEU A 142 18.80 5.48 8.04
CA LEU A 142 19.13 6.70 7.29
C LEU A 142 19.79 7.79 8.16
N ASN A 143 19.96 7.53 9.46
CA ASN A 143 20.50 8.48 10.44
C ASN A 143 22.04 8.45 10.51
N PHE A 144 22.74 8.63 9.38
CA PHE A 144 24.20 8.75 9.36
C PHE A 144 24.64 10.22 9.26
N PHE A 145 25.73 10.59 9.92
CA PHE A 145 26.28 11.94 9.82
C PHE A 145 26.85 12.20 8.41
N PRO A 146 26.57 13.35 7.76
CA PRO A 146 25.85 14.54 8.25
C PRO A 146 24.33 14.54 7.99
N LEU A 147 23.82 13.63 7.14
CA LEU A 147 22.44 13.64 6.66
C LEU A 147 21.41 13.47 7.80
N GLY A 148 21.70 12.60 8.76
CA GLY A 148 20.84 12.34 9.92
C GLY A 148 20.64 13.55 10.83
N THR A 149 21.68 14.37 11.02
CA THR A 149 21.58 15.62 11.81
C THR A 149 20.71 16.65 11.10
N MET A 150 20.85 16.77 9.78
CA MET A 150 19.98 17.65 8.97
C MET A 150 18.54 17.15 8.98
N ALA A 151 18.33 15.83 8.86
CA ALA A 151 17.00 15.22 8.90
C ALA A 151 16.29 15.48 10.24
N ARG A 152 16.95 15.26 11.39
CA ARG A 152 16.38 15.58 12.70
C ARG A 152 16.04 17.06 12.85
N ARG A 153 16.87 17.96 12.29
CA ARG A 153 16.61 19.41 12.26
C ARG A 153 15.60 19.86 11.18
N ASN A 154 15.10 18.92 10.38
CA ASN A 154 13.97 19.09 9.48
C ASN A 154 12.70 18.41 10.02
N GLY A 155 12.72 17.90 11.26
CA GLY A 155 11.58 17.23 11.90
C GLY A 155 11.49 15.72 11.63
N PHE A 156 12.53 15.06 11.13
CA PHE A 156 12.52 13.59 11.02
C PHE A 156 12.88 12.92 12.35
N ILE A 157 11.98 12.07 12.84
CA ILE A 157 12.15 11.23 14.02
C ILE A 157 12.71 9.88 13.59
N PRO A 158 13.95 9.53 13.95
CA PRO A 158 14.54 8.24 13.64
C PRO A 158 13.89 7.14 14.49
N VAL A 159 13.30 6.14 13.83
CA VAL A 159 12.63 5.01 14.48
C VAL A 159 13.35 3.69 14.15
N ARG A 160 13.67 2.90 15.17
CA ARG A 160 14.26 1.55 15.01
C ARG A 160 13.24 0.57 14.40
N ARG A 161 13.71 -0.35 13.54
CA ARG A 161 12.82 -1.30 12.83
C ARG A 161 12.32 -2.46 13.69
N SER A 162 13.17 -2.99 14.57
CA SER A 162 12.79 -4.03 15.55
C SER A 162 12.82 -3.41 16.94
N THR A 163 11.64 -3.26 17.54
CA THR A 163 11.47 -2.69 18.88
C THR A 163 10.79 -3.67 19.82
N GLY A 164 10.58 -4.92 19.39
CA GLY A 164 9.91 -5.96 20.18
C GLY A 164 10.64 -6.22 21.50
N ASP A 165 11.96 -6.30 21.42
CA ASP A 165 12.83 -6.73 22.54
C ASP A 165 13.40 -5.55 23.36
N VAL A 166 12.94 -4.32 23.09
CA VAL A 166 13.43 -3.11 23.76
C VAL A 166 12.26 -2.35 24.40
N PRO A 167 11.73 -2.84 25.54
CA PRO A 167 10.52 -2.29 26.16
C PRO A 167 10.66 -0.82 26.57
N VAL A 168 11.84 -0.41 27.06
CA VAL A 168 12.14 0.99 27.44
C VAL A 168 12.08 1.92 26.23
N TYR A 169 12.58 1.47 25.07
CA TYR A 169 12.48 2.23 23.82
C TYR A 169 11.03 2.42 23.37
N ARG A 170 10.18 1.38 23.48
CA ARG A 170 8.75 1.48 23.13
C ARG A 170 8.03 2.49 24.02
N LEU A 171 8.34 2.52 25.32
CA LEU A 171 7.79 3.50 26.25
C LEU A 171 8.21 4.92 25.85
N ALA A 172 9.50 5.15 25.61
CA ALA A 172 10.02 6.44 25.17
C ALA A 172 9.37 6.93 23.86
N LEU A 173 9.25 6.05 22.86
CA LEU A 173 8.63 6.39 21.58
C LEU A 173 7.13 6.68 21.73
N ARG A 174 6.41 5.87 22.51
CA ARG A 174 4.99 6.09 22.79
C ARG A 174 4.77 7.43 23.48
N ALA A 175 5.59 7.75 24.48
CA ALA A 175 5.49 8.99 25.23
C ALA A 175 5.77 10.22 24.34
N LEU A 176 6.81 10.14 23.50
CA LEU A 176 7.14 11.19 22.54
C LEU A 176 6.01 11.43 21.54
N VAL A 177 5.51 10.36 20.90
CA VAL A 177 4.37 10.47 19.95
C VAL A 177 3.14 11.04 20.64
N GLY A 178 2.85 10.60 21.87
CA GLY A 178 1.74 11.12 22.66
C GLY A 178 1.84 12.62 22.93
N GLN A 179 3.02 13.09 23.33
CA GLN A 179 3.28 14.51 23.54
C GLN A 179 3.05 15.35 22.27
N MET A 180 3.45 14.82 21.11
CA MET A 180 3.28 15.52 19.83
C MET A 180 1.82 15.60 19.41
N VAL A 181 1.04 14.53 19.62
CA VAL A 181 -0.41 14.53 19.39
C VAL A 181 -1.10 15.51 20.33
N ALA A 182 -0.77 15.49 21.62
CA ALA A 182 -1.31 16.41 22.62
C ALA A 182 -0.99 17.89 22.31
N SER A 183 0.18 18.15 21.72
CA SER A 183 0.61 19.48 21.30
C SER A 183 0.06 19.91 19.94
N GLY A 184 -0.83 19.13 19.33
CA GLY A 184 -1.47 19.44 18.05
C GLY A 184 -0.51 19.41 16.86
N ARG A 185 0.62 18.70 16.94
CA ARG A 185 1.63 18.65 15.87
C ARG A 185 1.20 17.70 14.76
N ASN A 186 1.53 18.09 13.52
CA ASN A 186 1.30 17.23 12.37
C ASN A 186 2.36 16.13 12.31
N LEU A 187 1.93 14.88 12.12
CA LEU A 187 2.81 13.73 11.97
C LEU A 187 2.70 13.17 10.56
N VAL A 188 3.77 12.56 10.05
CA VAL A 188 3.74 11.85 8.77
C VAL A 188 4.54 10.54 8.85
N TRP A 189 3.95 9.44 8.40
CA TRP A 189 4.67 8.18 8.19
C TRP A 189 3.97 7.27 7.20
N SER A 190 4.71 6.26 6.74
CA SER A 190 4.16 5.19 5.91
C SER A 190 3.37 4.21 6.76
N ILE A 191 2.07 4.03 6.47
CA ILE A 191 1.25 3.05 7.19
C ILE A 191 1.75 1.61 7.00
N GLU A 192 2.46 1.33 5.92
CA GLU A 192 3.08 0.04 5.58
C GLU A 192 4.35 -0.24 6.38
N GLY A 193 4.99 0.79 6.94
CA GLY A 193 6.27 0.74 7.63
C GLY A 193 7.49 0.54 6.72
N GLY A 194 7.31 0.47 5.41
CA GLY A 194 8.38 0.30 4.43
C GLY A 194 7.87 0.36 2.99
N ARG A 195 8.79 0.54 2.05
CA ARG A 195 8.47 0.62 0.63
C ARG A 195 7.84 -0.68 0.12
N THR A 196 6.84 -0.55 -0.74
CA THR A 196 6.32 -1.70 -1.51
C THR A 196 7.42 -2.39 -2.31
N ARG A 197 7.30 -3.70 -2.47
CA ARG A 197 8.23 -4.53 -3.28
C ARG A 197 7.56 -5.08 -4.53
N THR A 198 6.23 -5.17 -4.51
CA THR A 198 5.43 -5.72 -5.59
C THR A 198 4.64 -4.63 -6.33
N GLY A 199 4.65 -3.38 -5.88
CA GLY A 199 3.92 -2.26 -6.50
C GLY A 199 2.53 -2.00 -5.92
N LYS A 200 1.98 -2.95 -5.16
CA LYS A 200 0.72 -2.80 -4.40
C LYS A 200 0.96 -2.30 -2.98
N LEU A 201 -0.09 -1.79 -2.34
CA LEU A 201 -0.05 -1.40 -0.93
C LEU A 201 0.20 -2.63 -0.01
N ARG A 202 1.20 -2.56 0.88
CA ARG A 202 1.50 -3.64 1.85
C ARG A 202 0.55 -3.61 3.04
N THR A 203 0.47 -4.73 3.77
CA THR A 203 -0.25 -4.81 5.05
C THR A 203 0.22 -3.70 6.02
N PRO A 204 -0.71 -2.96 6.65
CA PRO A 204 -0.36 -1.90 7.58
C PRO A 204 0.38 -2.42 8.83
N ARG A 205 1.23 -1.58 9.39
CA ARG A 205 1.90 -1.79 10.68
C ARG A 205 1.20 -0.97 11.75
N TYR A 206 0.55 -1.65 12.69
CA TYR A 206 -0.32 -1.02 13.68
C TYR A 206 0.42 -0.26 14.80
N GLY A 207 1.72 -0.48 14.99
CA GLY A 207 2.45 0.00 16.18
C GLY A 207 2.38 1.51 16.39
N LEU A 208 2.77 2.32 15.39
CA LEU A 208 2.71 3.78 15.49
C LEU A 208 1.28 4.30 15.54
N LEU A 209 0.38 3.70 14.76
CA LEU A 209 -1.04 4.06 14.79
C LEU A 209 -1.64 3.84 16.17
N ARG A 210 -1.28 2.74 16.84
CA ARG A 210 -1.68 2.46 18.22
C ARG A 210 -1.21 3.56 19.18
N TYR A 211 0.04 4.02 19.05
CA TYR A 211 0.53 5.12 19.91
C TYR A 211 -0.25 6.41 19.69
N VAL A 212 -0.63 6.70 18.45
CA VAL A 212 -1.47 7.87 18.13
C VAL A 212 -2.89 7.70 18.67
N THR A 213 -3.54 6.55 18.47
CA THR A 213 -4.91 6.32 18.97
C THR A 213 -4.96 6.34 20.49
N ASP A 214 -3.98 5.71 21.15
CA ASP A 214 -3.88 5.71 22.62
C ASP A 214 -3.70 7.14 23.15
N ALA A 215 -2.92 7.98 22.45
CA ALA A 215 -2.73 9.38 22.81
C ALA A 215 -4.00 10.20 22.62
N VAL A 216 -4.64 10.08 21.45
CA VAL A 216 -5.92 10.75 21.12
C VAL A 216 -6.97 10.45 22.19
N GLU A 217 -7.05 9.21 22.62
CA GLU A 217 -7.95 8.79 23.70
C GLU A 217 -7.55 9.39 25.05
N SER A 218 -6.27 9.30 25.43
CA SER A 218 -5.81 9.79 26.74
C SER A 218 -6.04 11.29 26.95
N VAL A 219 -5.93 12.09 25.87
CA VAL A 219 -6.15 13.54 25.93
C VAL A 219 -7.56 13.95 25.52
N GLY A 220 -8.42 13.00 25.14
CA GLY A 220 -9.76 13.29 24.62
C GLY A 220 -9.75 14.19 23.38
N SER A 221 -8.73 14.07 22.52
CA SER A 221 -8.54 15.00 21.39
C SER A 221 -9.56 14.75 20.28
N GLN A 222 -10.60 15.58 20.26
CA GLN A 222 -11.57 15.60 19.15
C GLN A 222 -11.00 16.24 17.88
N GLN A 223 -9.84 16.89 17.97
CA GLN A 223 -9.22 17.67 16.91
C GLN A 223 -8.09 16.91 16.18
N THR A 224 -8.05 15.58 16.25
CA THR A 224 -7.03 14.78 15.54
C THR A 224 -7.62 14.04 14.34
N LEU A 225 -7.09 14.33 13.15
CA LEU A 225 -7.54 13.74 11.89
C LEU A 225 -6.44 12.87 11.29
N ALA A 226 -6.77 11.61 10.96
CA ALA A 226 -5.92 10.80 10.09
C ALA A 226 -6.21 11.12 8.62
N VAL A 227 -5.18 11.50 7.87
CA VAL A 227 -5.27 11.87 6.45
C VAL A 227 -4.56 10.81 5.62
N PRO A 228 -5.29 9.89 4.94
CA PRO A 228 -4.69 8.95 4.01
C PRO A 228 -4.17 9.69 2.77
N VAL A 229 -2.93 9.41 2.37
CA VAL A 229 -2.28 10.10 1.23
C VAL A 229 -1.73 9.05 0.26
N SER A 230 -2.21 9.08 -0.98
CA SER A 230 -1.62 8.31 -2.07
C SER A 230 -0.50 9.11 -2.72
N ILE A 231 0.68 8.51 -2.82
CA ILE A 231 1.82 9.04 -3.58
C ILE A 231 2.11 8.04 -4.70
N LEU A 232 1.91 8.47 -5.94
CA LEU A 232 2.05 7.65 -7.13
C LEU A 232 3.02 8.28 -8.12
N PHE A 233 3.91 7.47 -8.67
CA PHE A 233 4.89 7.90 -9.67
C PHE A 233 4.51 7.31 -11.03
N ASP A 234 4.60 8.10 -12.10
CA ASP A 234 4.48 7.56 -13.46
C ASP A 234 5.55 6.50 -13.74
N GLN A 235 6.78 6.79 -13.33
CA GLN A 235 7.90 5.87 -13.38
C GLN A 235 8.78 6.03 -12.13
N LEU A 236 9.40 4.94 -11.71
CA LEU A 236 10.45 4.97 -10.72
C LEU A 236 11.80 4.75 -11.42
N PRO A 237 12.91 5.28 -10.87
CA PRO A 237 14.24 4.96 -11.37
C PRO A 237 14.41 3.45 -11.49
N LEU A 238 14.90 2.96 -12.64
CA LEU A 238 14.97 1.52 -12.92
C LEU A 238 15.74 0.75 -11.85
N HIS A 239 16.81 1.33 -11.29
CA HIS A 239 17.56 0.69 -10.20
C HIS A 239 16.70 0.49 -8.94
N GLU A 240 15.77 1.40 -8.70
CA GLU A 240 14.86 1.35 -7.58
C GLU A 240 13.89 0.18 -7.71
N VAL A 241 13.30 0.02 -8.91
CA VAL A 241 12.38 -1.07 -9.19
C VAL A 241 13.10 -2.42 -9.23
N LYS A 242 14.32 -2.47 -9.78
CA LYS A 242 15.17 -3.67 -9.73
C LYS A 242 15.43 -4.12 -8.29
N LEU A 243 15.76 -3.19 -7.39
CA LEU A 243 15.94 -3.51 -5.96
C LEU A 243 14.63 -4.01 -5.33
N MET A 244 13.48 -3.44 -5.69
CA MET A 244 12.17 -3.93 -5.21
C MET A 244 11.92 -5.38 -5.62
N THR A 245 12.21 -5.73 -6.88
CA THR A 245 12.08 -7.08 -7.42
C THR A 245 13.08 -8.07 -6.80
N GLU A 246 14.32 -7.65 -6.56
CA GLU A 246 15.32 -8.46 -5.84
C GLU A 246 14.84 -8.74 -4.41
N GLU A 247 14.38 -7.70 -3.70
CA GLU A 247 13.89 -7.82 -2.32
C GLU A 247 12.61 -8.67 -2.22
N SER A 248 11.71 -8.64 -3.22
CA SER A 248 10.50 -9.48 -3.22
C SER A 248 10.85 -10.96 -3.30
N ARG A 249 11.95 -11.33 -3.96
CA ARG A 249 12.47 -12.71 -4.04
C ARG A 249 13.21 -13.18 -2.78
N GLY A 250 13.19 -12.39 -1.71
CA GLY A 250 13.83 -12.73 -0.44
C GLY A 250 15.30 -12.33 -0.35
N LEU A 251 15.84 -11.59 -1.33
CA LEU A 251 17.19 -11.03 -1.17
C LEU A 251 17.19 -9.95 -0.07
N PRO A 252 18.23 -9.92 0.78
CA PRO A 252 18.27 -8.97 1.88
C PRO A 252 18.32 -7.54 1.35
N LYS A 253 17.61 -6.64 2.04
CA LYS A 253 17.61 -5.21 1.73
C LYS A 253 19.03 -4.65 1.79
N LYS A 254 19.54 -4.16 0.66
CA LYS A 254 20.85 -3.52 0.58
C LYS A 254 20.78 -2.14 1.27
N PRO A 255 21.68 -1.82 2.22
CA PRO A 255 21.75 -0.48 2.80
C PRO A 255 22.07 0.54 1.72
N GLU A 256 21.38 1.67 1.76
CA GLU A 256 21.52 2.71 0.75
C GLU A 256 22.76 3.54 1.03
N ASN A 257 23.72 3.50 0.10
CA ASN A 257 25.00 4.19 0.22
C ASN A 257 25.05 5.40 -0.71
N ALA A 258 26.08 6.24 -0.59
CA ALA A 258 26.36 7.35 -1.51
C ALA A 258 26.36 6.94 -3.01
N ARG A 259 26.65 5.66 -3.29
CA ARG A 259 26.56 5.06 -4.64
C ARG A 259 25.13 5.04 -5.19
N TRP A 260 24.11 4.82 -4.36
CA TRP A 260 22.70 4.92 -4.73
C TRP A 260 22.36 6.35 -5.15
N LEU A 261 22.78 7.34 -4.36
CA LEU A 261 22.53 8.76 -4.66
C LEU A 261 23.21 9.18 -5.97
N LEU A 262 24.43 8.68 -6.23
CA LEU A 262 25.14 8.94 -7.48
C LEU A 262 24.46 8.31 -8.69
N SER A 263 24.00 7.06 -8.58
CA SER A 263 23.22 6.39 -9.63
C SER A 263 21.88 7.09 -9.88
N TYR A 264 21.19 7.49 -8.81
CA TYR A 264 19.96 8.26 -8.87
C TYR A 264 20.18 9.62 -9.56
N ALA A 265 21.23 10.35 -9.20
CA ALA A 265 21.59 11.64 -9.80
C ALA A 265 21.86 11.54 -11.32
N ARG A 266 22.39 10.40 -11.79
CA ARG A 266 22.55 10.11 -13.22
C ARG A 266 21.21 9.81 -13.89
N GLY A 267 20.31 9.10 -13.22
CA GLY A 267 18.96 8.79 -13.70
C GLY A 267 18.05 10.03 -13.83
N LEU A 268 18.28 11.05 -12.99
CA LEU A 268 17.58 12.35 -13.06
C LEU A 268 17.82 13.16 -14.34
N ARG A 269 18.67 12.69 -15.27
CA ARG A 269 18.86 13.32 -16.59
C ARG A 269 17.67 13.10 -17.54
N TYR A 270 16.80 12.13 -17.24
CA TYR A 270 15.60 11.84 -18.01
C TYR A 270 14.36 12.42 -17.29
N ARG A 271 13.36 12.87 -18.05
CA ARG A 271 12.04 13.21 -17.49
C ARG A 271 11.37 11.89 -17.11
N LEU A 272 11.13 11.69 -15.81
CA LEU A 272 10.56 10.46 -15.24
C LEU A 272 9.03 10.55 -15.08
N GLY A 273 8.41 11.59 -15.65
CA GLY A 273 6.97 11.82 -15.64
C GLY A 273 6.51 12.66 -14.44
N HIS A 274 5.41 12.26 -13.83
CA HIS A 274 4.76 12.99 -12.73
C HIS A 274 4.81 12.23 -11.41
N ILE A 275 4.66 12.98 -10.32
CA ILE A 275 4.34 12.47 -8.98
C ILE A 275 2.93 12.97 -8.65
N TYR A 276 1.96 12.08 -8.56
CA TYR A 276 0.60 12.40 -8.15
C TYR A 276 0.48 12.22 -6.65
N ILE A 277 0.04 13.28 -5.97
CA ILE A 277 -0.25 13.27 -4.53
C ILE A 277 -1.73 13.55 -4.37
N ASN A 278 -2.47 12.55 -3.95
CA ASN A 278 -3.92 12.62 -3.77
C ASN A 278 -4.29 12.37 -2.30
N PHE A 279 -5.27 13.11 -1.81
CA PHE A 279 -5.69 13.03 -0.41
C PHE A 279 -7.06 12.37 -0.30
N ALA A 280 -7.18 11.33 0.53
CA ALA A 280 -8.48 10.76 0.84
C ALA A 280 -9.19 11.58 1.92
N ALA A 281 -10.51 11.38 2.03
CA ALA A 281 -11.32 11.99 3.08
C ALA A 281 -10.72 11.70 4.47
N PRO A 282 -10.36 12.75 5.25
CA PRO A 282 -9.80 12.59 6.59
C PRO A 282 -10.72 11.78 7.52
N VAL A 283 -10.12 11.00 8.40
CA VAL A 283 -10.82 10.20 9.41
C VAL A 283 -10.68 10.87 10.77
N PRO A 284 -11.78 11.35 11.38
CA PRO A 284 -11.79 11.83 12.76
C PRO A 284 -11.50 10.67 13.71
N LEU A 285 -10.29 10.63 14.29
CA LEU A 285 -9.82 9.46 15.03
C LEU A 285 -10.66 9.20 16.28
N TYR A 286 -10.93 10.24 17.08
CA TYR A 286 -11.68 10.11 18.32
C TYR A 286 -13.10 9.58 18.09
N GLU A 287 -13.85 10.22 17.19
CA GLU A 287 -15.23 9.80 16.86
C GLU A 287 -15.27 8.37 16.31
N ARG A 288 -14.32 8.04 15.43
CA ARG A 288 -14.24 6.70 14.85
C ARG A 288 -13.94 5.63 15.91
N MET A 289 -13.05 5.93 16.86
CA MET A 289 -12.76 5.02 17.98
C MET A 289 -13.98 4.81 18.88
N VAL A 290 -14.73 5.88 19.20
CA VAL A 290 -15.97 5.81 19.99
C VAL A 290 -17.01 4.94 19.28
N ALA A 291 -17.22 5.15 17.98
CA ALA A 291 -18.17 4.36 17.19
C ALA A 291 -17.80 2.87 17.17
N LEU A 292 -16.53 2.54 16.89
CA LEU A 292 -16.07 1.15 16.84
C LEU A 292 -16.13 0.46 18.22
N ARG A 293 -15.93 1.21 19.30
CA ARG A 293 -16.09 0.66 20.65
C ARG A 293 -17.56 0.39 20.98
N ALA A 294 -18.49 1.23 20.50
CA ALA A 294 -19.92 0.97 20.62
C ALA A 294 -20.37 -0.29 19.88
N GLU A 295 -19.63 -0.72 18.84
CA GLU A 295 -19.81 -2.01 18.15
C GLU A 295 -19.25 -3.20 18.94
N GLY A 296 -18.68 -2.99 20.13
CA GLY A 296 -18.13 -4.05 21.01
C GLY A 296 -16.72 -4.52 20.66
N LEU A 297 -15.99 -3.78 19.82
CA LEU A 297 -14.61 -4.10 19.44
C LEU A 297 -13.64 -3.73 20.58
N ASN A 298 -12.64 -4.58 20.81
CA ASN A 298 -11.54 -4.27 21.73
C ASN A 298 -10.52 -3.30 21.10
N ASP A 299 -9.63 -2.71 21.91
CA ASP A 299 -8.67 -1.69 21.44
C ASP A 299 -7.78 -2.17 20.29
N ARG A 300 -7.39 -3.45 20.29
CA ARG A 300 -6.59 -4.01 19.19
C ARG A 300 -7.40 -4.04 17.89
N GLN A 301 -8.63 -4.51 17.96
CA GLN A 301 -9.52 -4.58 16.79
C GLN A 301 -9.88 -3.18 16.28
N ILE A 302 -10.03 -2.19 17.15
CA ILE A 302 -10.26 -0.79 16.78
C ILE A 302 -9.10 -0.27 15.93
N VAL A 303 -7.85 -0.42 16.40
CA VAL A 303 -6.66 0.02 15.65
C VAL A 303 -6.54 -0.71 14.32
N GLU A 304 -6.77 -2.02 14.30
CA GLU A 304 -6.77 -2.83 13.07
C GLU A 304 -7.83 -2.34 12.09
N ARG A 305 -9.06 -2.07 12.55
CA ARG A 305 -10.16 -1.57 11.71
C ARG A 305 -9.87 -0.17 11.16
N ILE A 306 -9.36 0.74 11.97
CA ILE A 306 -8.96 2.09 11.54
C ILE A 306 -7.87 2.00 10.47
N ALA A 307 -6.84 1.18 10.69
CA ALA A 307 -5.78 0.98 9.70
C ALA A 307 -6.29 0.43 8.37
N LEU A 308 -7.21 -0.53 8.41
CA LEU A 308 -7.82 -1.09 7.20
C LEU A 308 -8.69 -0.05 6.47
N ASP A 309 -9.46 0.76 7.19
CA ASP A 309 -10.26 1.88 6.66
C ASP A 309 -9.35 2.91 5.95
N ILE A 310 -8.23 3.28 6.59
CA ILE A 310 -7.21 4.16 5.98
C ILE A 310 -6.62 3.56 4.71
N CYS A 311 -6.21 2.29 4.72
CA CYS A 311 -5.66 1.62 3.54
C CYS A 311 -6.69 1.54 2.39
N HIS A 312 -7.95 1.27 2.71
CA HIS A 312 -9.02 1.22 1.74
C HIS A 312 -9.27 2.60 1.09
N ARG A 313 -9.38 3.66 1.91
CA ARG A 313 -9.50 5.05 1.44
C ARG A 313 -8.32 5.49 0.58
N LEU A 314 -7.10 5.08 0.96
CA LEU A 314 -5.90 5.35 0.19
C LEU A 314 -5.98 4.72 -1.20
N ASN A 315 -6.43 3.46 -1.29
CA ASN A 315 -6.63 2.79 -2.57
C ASN A 315 -7.66 3.54 -3.42
N GLN A 316 -8.80 3.96 -2.85
CA GLN A 316 -9.86 4.68 -3.57
C GLN A 316 -9.36 5.97 -4.25
N VAL A 317 -8.44 6.71 -3.63
CA VAL A 317 -7.89 7.94 -4.22
C VAL A 317 -6.64 7.70 -5.07
N THR A 318 -6.15 6.47 -5.16
CA THR A 318 -4.99 6.11 -5.99
C THR A 318 -5.42 5.99 -7.45
N PRO A 319 -4.95 6.89 -8.34
CA PRO A 319 -5.34 6.86 -9.73
C PRO A 319 -4.59 5.77 -10.51
N VAL A 320 -5.09 5.44 -11.70
CA VAL A 320 -4.38 4.56 -12.64
C VAL A 320 -3.51 5.40 -13.57
N THR A 321 -2.22 5.10 -13.68
CA THR A 321 -1.32 5.79 -14.62
C THR A 321 -1.40 5.18 -16.02
N ALA A 322 -1.02 5.96 -17.04
CA ALA A 322 -0.83 5.44 -18.38
C ALA A 322 0.22 4.33 -18.42
N THR A 323 1.29 4.44 -17.63
CA THR A 323 2.31 3.39 -17.45
C THR A 323 1.70 2.08 -16.97
N ALA A 324 0.87 2.13 -15.92
CA ALA A 324 0.21 0.94 -15.39
C ALA A 324 -0.74 0.31 -16.42
N ALA A 325 -1.52 1.14 -17.13
CA ALA A 325 -2.43 0.68 -18.18
C ALA A 325 -1.70 -0.01 -19.34
N VAL A 326 -0.60 0.58 -19.83
CA VAL A 326 0.25 -0.04 -20.86
C VAL A 326 0.88 -1.32 -20.34
N CYS A 327 1.39 -1.36 -19.09
CA CYS A 327 1.93 -2.59 -18.52
C CYS A 327 0.87 -3.70 -18.36
N VAL A 328 -0.37 -3.37 -18.02
CA VAL A 328 -1.49 -4.34 -18.01
C VAL A 328 -1.70 -4.92 -19.41
N ALA A 329 -1.71 -4.07 -20.45
CA ALA A 329 -1.87 -4.51 -21.83
C ALA A 329 -0.70 -5.39 -22.29
N MET A 330 0.54 -4.94 -22.06
CA MET A 330 1.75 -5.66 -22.49
C MET A 330 1.92 -7.00 -21.78
N LEU A 331 1.60 -7.10 -20.49
CA LEU A 331 1.64 -8.38 -19.75
C LEU A 331 0.49 -9.32 -20.12
N GLY A 332 -0.53 -8.79 -20.81
CA GLY A 332 -1.62 -9.57 -21.35
C GLY A 332 -1.30 -10.29 -22.64
N GLU A 333 -0.16 -10.02 -23.26
CA GLU A 333 0.22 -10.51 -24.58
C GLU A 333 1.60 -11.20 -24.53
N ASP A 334 1.71 -12.39 -25.11
CA ASP A 334 2.97 -13.16 -25.18
C ASP A 334 3.85 -12.76 -26.38
N ARG A 335 3.56 -11.60 -27.01
CA ARG A 335 4.19 -11.13 -28.25
C ARG A 335 4.45 -9.62 -28.21
N ALA A 336 5.33 -9.17 -29.10
CA ALA A 336 5.46 -7.73 -29.36
C ALA A 336 4.24 -7.20 -30.12
N LEU A 337 3.86 -5.96 -29.83
CA LEU A 337 2.68 -5.29 -30.35
C LEU A 337 3.07 -4.02 -31.11
N THR A 338 2.36 -3.73 -32.20
CA THR A 338 2.36 -2.42 -32.86
C THR A 338 1.62 -1.37 -32.02
N LEU A 339 1.77 -0.09 -32.36
CA LEU A 339 1.08 0.98 -31.63
C LEU A 339 -0.45 0.84 -31.71
N ASP A 340 -0.97 0.43 -32.86
CA ASP A 340 -2.41 0.18 -33.06
C ASP A 340 -2.91 -0.94 -32.15
N GLU A 341 -2.15 -2.04 -32.05
CA GLU A 341 -2.47 -3.16 -31.17
C GLU A 341 -2.38 -2.77 -29.69
N VAL A 342 -1.36 -2.01 -29.27
CA VAL A 342 -1.28 -1.52 -27.88
C VAL A 342 -2.49 -0.63 -27.56
N CYS A 343 -2.86 0.29 -28.44
CA CYS A 343 -4.04 1.13 -28.25
C CYS A 343 -5.33 0.28 -28.15
N ALA A 344 -5.47 -0.73 -29.01
CA ALA A 344 -6.62 -1.64 -28.98
C ALA A 344 -6.70 -2.43 -27.67
N THR A 345 -5.57 -2.90 -27.13
CA THR A 345 -5.52 -3.63 -25.85
C THR A 345 -5.72 -2.73 -24.62
N VAL A 346 -5.31 -1.45 -24.69
CA VAL A 346 -5.51 -0.47 -23.60
C VAL A 346 -6.95 0.06 -23.57
N ALA A 347 -7.62 0.15 -24.73
CA ALA A 347 -8.95 0.77 -24.83
C ALA A 347 -10.05 0.13 -23.96
N PRO A 348 -10.17 -1.21 -23.83
CA PRO A 348 -11.11 -1.85 -22.91
C PRO A 348 -10.88 -1.44 -21.45
N LEU A 349 -9.62 -1.38 -21.01
CA LEU A 349 -9.27 -0.90 -19.68
C LEU A 349 -9.68 0.57 -19.49
N ALA A 350 -9.44 1.43 -20.48
CA ALA A 350 -9.85 2.83 -20.44
C ALA A 350 -11.38 2.99 -20.33
N ARG A 351 -12.15 2.22 -21.10
CA ARG A 351 -13.61 2.19 -21.03
C ARG A 351 -14.10 1.72 -19.65
N TYR A 352 -13.49 0.65 -19.13
CA TYR A 352 -13.79 0.13 -17.81
C TYR A 352 -13.55 1.17 -16.70
N LEU A 353 -12.38 1.84 -16.69
CA LEU A 353 -12.07 2.87 -15.70
C LEU A 353 -13.07 4.03 -15.76
N ARG A 354 -13.48 4.44 -16.97
CA ARG A 354 -14.51 5.47 -17.16
C ARG A 354 -15.88 5.02 -16.64
N ALA A 355 -16.31 3.79 -16.97
CA ALA A 355 -17.58 3.22 -16.50
C ALA A 355 -17.60 3.08 -14.97
N ARG A 356 -16.46 2.76 -14.35
CA ARG A 356 -16.30 2.68 -12.90
C ARG A 356 -16.22 4.05 -12.21
N GLY A 357 -16.01 5.12 -12.96
CA GLY A 357 -15.75 6.46 -12.43
C GLY A 357 -14.38 6.57 -11.74
N TRP A 358 -13.42 5.72 -12.09
CA TRP A 358 -12.11 5.69 -11.43
C TRP A 358 -11.16 6.74 -12.01
N PRO A 359 -10.41 7.48 -11.18
CA PRO A 359 -9.51 8.52 -11.66
C PRO A 359 -8.32 7.95 -12.45
N VAL A 360 -8.07 8.54 -13.62
CA VAL A 360 -6.83 8.36 -14.38
C VAL A 360 -5.86 9.49 -14.02
N ALA A 361 -4.60 9.13 -13.79
CA ALA A 361 -3.57 10.05 -13.33
C ALA A 361 -3.37 11.19 -14.36
N GLY A 362 -3.29 12.42 -13.88
CA GLY A 362 -3.15 13.60 -14.72
C GLY A 362 -4.36 13.89 -15.64
N ARG A 363 -5.51 13.21 -15.41
CA ARG A 363 -6.67 13.24 -16.32
C ARG A 363 -6.29 12.86 -17.76
N ALA A 364 -5.28 12.01 -17.90
CA ALA A 364 -4.84 11.53 -19.21
C ALA A 364 -5.96 10.73 -19.88
N ASP A 365 -6.11 10.90 -21.19
CA ASP A 365 -6.98 10.04 -21.98
C ASP A 365 -6.19 8.80 -22.43
N LEU A 366 -6.51 7.64 -21.84
CA LEU A 366 -5.87 6.38 -22.20
C LEU A 366 -6.29 5.88 -23.59
N THR A 367 -7.33 6.47 -24.19
CA THR A 367 -7.75 6.19 -25.58
C THR A 367 -7.04 7.07 -26.60
N ASP A 368 -6.35 8.13 -26.16
CA ASP A 368 -5.54 8.98 -27.04
C ASP A 368 -4.23 8.27 -27.43
N ARG A 369 -4.05 8.06 -28.74
CA ARG A 369 -2.86 7.46 -29.34
C ARG A 369 -1.58 8.21 -28.95
N ALA A 370 -1.62 9.54 -28.81
CA ALA A 370 -0.42 10.30 -28.46
C ALA A 370 0.01 10.03 -27.00
N THR A 371 -0.95 9.83 -26.10
CA THR A 371 -0.70 9.42 -24.72
C THR A 371 -0.04 8.03 -24.66
N VAL A 372 -0.60 7.03 -25.34
CA VAL A 372 -0.03 5.68 -25.40
C VAL A 372 1.37 5.70 -26.02
N SER A 373 1.56 6.43 -27.13
CA SER A 373 2.86 6.55 -27.80
C SER A 373 3.94 7.22 -26.92
N ARG A 374 3.57 8.24 -26.13
CA ARG A 374 4.48 8.85 -25.15
C ARG A 374 4.89 7.84 -24.09
N THR A 375 3.92 7.15 -23.50
CA THR A 375 4.19 6.13 -22.47
C THR A 375 5.08 5.00 -22.98
N LEU A 376 4.87 4.50 -24.20
CA LEU A 376 5.75 3.50 -24.82
C LEU A 376 7.18 4.02 -24.96
N ARG A 377 7.37 5.26 -25.42
CA ARG A 377 8.70 5.88 -25.52
C ARG A 377 9.38 6.03 -24.16
N ASP A 378 8.63 6.45 -23.14
CA ASP A 378 9.17 6.60 -21.78
C ASP A 378 9.53 5.23 -21.18
N LEU A 379 8.75 4.19 -21.46
CA LEU A 379 9.04 2.81 -21.01
C LEU A 379 10.22 2.18 -21.76
N VAL A 380 10.43 2.53 -23.02
CA VAL A 380 11.65 2.16 -23.77
C VAL A 380 12.86 2.92 -23.23
N GLY A 381 12.72 4.22 -22.95
CA GLY A 381 13.79 5.04 -22.39
C GLY A 381 14.24 4.59 -21.00
N SER A 382 13.31 4.06 -20.20
CA SER A 382 13.64 3.45 -18.89
C SER A 382 14.11 2.00 -18.99
N GLY A 383 14.03 1.37 -20.17
CA GLY A 383 14.46 0.00 -20.43
C GLY A 383 13.48 -1.08 -19.99
N VAL A 384 12.26 -0.71 -19.59
CA VAL A 384 11.18 -1.67 -19.22
C VAL A 384 10.64 -2.37 -20.47
N LEU A 385 10.49 -1.61 -21.56
CA LEU A 385 10.11 -2.13 -22.87
C LEU A 385 11.31 -2.06 -23.84
N SER A 386 11.29 -2.92 -24.85
CA SER A 386 12.14 -2.86 -26.03
C SER A 386 11.32 -2.41 -27.24
N CYS A 387 11.99 -1.82 -28.23
CA CYS A 387 11.38 -1.37 -29.48
C CYS A 387 12.20 -1.92 -30.64
N TYR A 388 11.52 -2.50 -31.63
CA TYR A 388 12.10 -2.90 -32.90
C TYR A 388 11.44 -2.10 -34.02
N SER A 389 12.24 -1.37 -34.79
CA SER A 389 11.77 -0.41 -35.81
C SER A 389 12.38 -0.61 -37.20
N GLU A 390 13.17 -1.67 -37.40
CA GLU A 390 13.81 -1.97 -38.69
C GLU A 390 12.88 -2.75 -39.64
N GLY A 391 11.77 -3.28 -39.14
CA GLY A 391 10.72 -3.90 -39.95
C GLY A 391 9.75 -2.89 -40.57
N PRO A 392 8.77 -3.35 -41.38
CA PRO A 392 7.75 -2.49 -42.00
C PRO A 392 6.87 -1.74 -40.99
N SER A 393 6.70 -2.32 -39.80
CA SER A 393 5.96 -1.74 -38.68
C SER A 393 6.84 -1.75 -37.43
N THR A 394 6.79 -0.66 -36.66
CA THR A 394 7.44 -0.62 -35.34
C THR A 394 6.65 -1.44 -34.34
N VAL A 395 7.35 -2.28 -33.57
CA VAL A 395 6.76 -3.11 -32.52
C VAL A 395 7.46 -2.89 -31.18
N TRP A 396 6.69 -2.98 -30.11
CA TRP A 396 7.14 -2.88 -28.73
C TRP A 396 6.93 -4.21 -28.01
N GLY A 397 7.89 -4.61 -27.19
CA GLY A 397 7.80 -5.80 -26.36
C GLY A 397 8.32 -5.52 -24.96
N ILE A 398 8.06 -6.41 -24.00
CA ILE A 398 8.69 -6.30 -22.69
C ILE A 398 10.20 -6.58 -22.85
N GLY A 399 11.04 -5.74 -22.25
CA GLY A 399 12.48 -5.94 -22.27
C GLY A 399 12.90 -7.26 -21.61
N GLY A 400 14.04 -7.81 -22.01
CA GLY A 400 14.60 -9.03 -21.41
C GLY A 400 14.74 -8.89 -19.88
N ASP A 401 14.24 -9.89 -19.15
CA ASP A 401 14.20 -9.93 -17.67
C ASP A 401 13.45 -8.76 -17.01
N GLN A 402 12.58 -8.04 -17.74
CA GLN A 402 11.81 -6.91 -17.21
C GLN A 402 10.35 -7.24 -16.87
N HIS A 403 9.93 -8.50 -17.01
CA HIS A 403 8.53 -8.92 -16.75
C HIS A 403 8.08 -8.59 -15.33
N LEU A 404 8.95 -8.80 -14.34
CA LEU A 404 8.67 -8.45 -12.95
C LEU A 404 8.59 -6.94 -12.71
N ILE A 405 9.35 -6.14 -13.46
CA ILE A 405 9.32 -4.68 -13.35
C ILE A 405 8.04 -4.14 -13.97
N ALA A 406 7.64 -4.66 -15.14
CA ALA A 406 6.33 -4.39 -15.72
C ALA A 406 5.20 -4.80 -14.76
N ALA A 407 5.33 -5.95 -14.09
CA ALA A 407 4.35 -6.41 -13.10
C ALA A 407 4.25 -5.45 -11.90
N VAL A 408 5.36 -4.88 -11.42
CA VAL A 408 5.32 -3.83 -10.38
C VAL A 408 4.51 -2.61 -10.83
N TYR A 409 4.67 -2.17 -12.08
CA TYR A 409 3.86 -1.06 -12.62
C TYR A 409 2.38 -1.46 -12.79
N ARG A 410 2.08 -2.66 -13.28
CA ARG A 410 0.71 -3.22 -13.36
C ARG A 410 0.06 -3.28 -11.97
N ASN A 411 0.81 -3.71 -10.96
CA ASN A 411 0.34 -3.81 -9.57
C ASN A 411 0.02 -2.47 -8.92
N SER A 412 0.49 -1.35 -9.49
CA SER A 412 0.05 -0.03 -9.07
C SER A 412 -1.43 0.26 -9.37
N ALA A 413 -2.06 -0.50 -10.28
CA ALA A 413 -3.47 -0.41 -10.68
C ALA A 413 -4.31 -1.63 -10.26
N VAL A 414 -3.69 -2.65 -9.64
CA VAL A 414 -4.38 -3.90 -9.28
C VAL A 414 -5.54 -3.68 -8.29
N HIS A 415 -5.46 -2.66 -7.44
CA HIS A 415 -6.55 -2.32 -6.51
C HIS A 415 -7.87 -1.97 -7.21
N VAL A 416 -7.83 -1.55 -8.48
CA VAL A 416 -9.02 -1.24 -9.29
C VAL A 416 -9.54 -2.47 -10.06
N LEU A 417 -8.65 -3.44 -10.28
CA LEU A 417 -8.93 -4.62 -11.11
C LEU A 417 -9.28 -5.86 -10.29
N VAL A 418 -8.97 -5.89 -9.00
CA VAL A 418 -9.24 -7.04 -8.12
C VAL A 418 -10.73 -7.34 -8.02
N MET A 419 -11.60 -6.33 -7.94
CA MET A 419 -13.04 -6.53 -7.91
C MET A 419 -13.57 -7.11 -9.21
N ARG A 420 -13.12 -6.57 -10.35
CA ARG A 420 -13.42 -7.12 -11.68
C ARG A 420 -12.97 -8.58 -11.81
N ALA A 421 -11.76 -8.91 -11.38
CA ALA A 421 -11.24 -10.27 -11.41
C ALA A 421 -12.03 -11.26 -10.52
N ILE A 422 -12.50 -10.80 -9.34
CA ILE A 422 -13.37 -11.61 -8.48
C ILE A 422 -14.75 -11.79 -9.11
N ALA A 423 -15.28 -10.75 -9.75
CA ALA A 423 -16.53 -10.81 -10.49
C ALA A 423 -16.48 -11.85 -11.62
N GLU A 424 -15.39 -11.90 -12.38
CA GLU A 424 -15.18 -12.92 -13.42
C GLU A 424 -15.23 -14.35 -12.85
N LEU A 425 -14.57 -14.61 -11.72
CA LEU A 425 -14.62 -15.92 -11.05
C LEU A 425 -16.02 -16.26 -10.52
N ALA A 426 -16.75 -15.26 -10.04
CA ALA A 426 -18.11 -15.42 -9.56
C ALA A 426 -19.08 -15.77 -10.71
N LEU A 427 -18.97 -15.10 -11.86
CA LEU A 427 -19.73 -15.45 -13.06
C LEU A 427 -19.41 -16.85 -13.54
N LEU A 428 -18.12 -17.22 -13.59
CA LEU A 428 -17.72 -18.57 -14.01
C LEU A 428 -18.27 -19.66 -13.06
N ALA A 429 -18.37 -19.37 -11.76
CA ALA A 429 -18.99 -20.30 -10.81
C ALA A 429 -20.50 -20.49 -11.05
N ILE A 430 -21.20 -19.44 -11.49
CA ILE A 430 -22.61 -19.53 -11.90
C ILE A 430 -22.73 -20.40 -13.17
N VAL A 431 -21.88 -20.16 -14.16
CA VAL A 431 -21.85 -20.92 -15.42
C VAL A 431 -21.66 -22.43 -15.18
N ARG A 432 -20.74 -22.79 -14.28
CA ARG A 432 -20.38 -24.20 -14.03
C ARG A 432 -21.41 -24.97 -13.20
N THR A 433 -22.33 -24.27 -12.53
CA THR A 433 -23.20 -24.90 -11.54
C THR A 433 -24.65 -24.94 -12.07
N PRO A 434 -25.18 -26.13 -12.40
CA PRO A 434 -26.57 -26.25 -12.87
C PRO A 434 -27.55 -25.71 -11.83
N GLY A 435 -28.51 -24.88 -12.26
CA GLY A 435 -29.48 -24.24 -11.37
C GLY A 435 -28.88 -23.19 -10.42
N ALA A 436 -27.66 -22.72 -10.69
CA ALA A 436 -27.04 -21.66 -9.93
C ALA A 436 -27.85 -20.38 -9.95
N THR A 437 -27.65 -19.60 -8.90
CA THR A 437 -28.23 -18.27 -8.75
C THR A 437 -27.12 -17.28 -8.43
N LYS A 438 -27.47 -15.99 -8.34
CA LYS A 438 -26.60 -14.94 -7.80
C LYS A 438 -25.95 -15.32 -6.46
N ARG A 439 -26.60 -16.16 -5.65
CA ARG A 439 -26.04 -16.67 -4.40
C ARG A 439 -24.75 -17.48 -4.63
N THR A 440 -24.69 -18.31 -5.65
CA THR A 440 -23.50 -19.09 -6.02
C THR A 440 -22.33 -18.15 -6.36
N GLY A 441 -22.59 -17.12 -7.17
CA GLY A 441 -21.59 -16.10 -7.49
C GLY A 441 -21.13 -15.34 -6.24
N TRP A 442 -22.06 -14.95 -5.36
CA TRP A 442 -21.74 -14.29 -4.09
C TRP A 442 -20.90 -15.15 -3.15
N GLU A 443 -21.23 -16.43 -3.00
CA GLU A 443 -20.48 -17.38 -2.17
C GLU A 443 -19.07 -17.56 -2.72
N ARG A 444 -18.91 -17.68 -4.05
CA ARG A 444 -17.58 -17.73 -4.69
C ARG A 444 -16.79 -16.45 -4.47
N ALA A 445 -17.39 -15.28 -4.70
CA ALA A 445 -16.73 -13.99 -4.49
C ALA A 445 -16.29 -13.80 -3.03
N SER A 446 -17.15 -14.19 -2.08
CA SER A 446 -16.88 -14.14 -0.66
C SER A 446 -15.74 -15.08 -0.26
N ALA A 447 -15.70 -16.30 -0.80
CA ALA A 447 -14.61 -17.24 -0.56
C ALA A 447 -13.26 -16.70 -1.05
N VAL A 448 -13.22 -16.14 -2.27
CA VAL A 448 -12.00 -15.53 -2.83
C VAL A 448 -11.57 -14.30 -2.02
N ARG A 449 -12.52 -13.45 -1.60
CA ARG A 449 -12.26 -12.32 -0.71
C ARG A 449 -11.64 -12.77 0.60
N GLU A 450 -12.20 -13.79 1.26
CA GLU A 450 -11.68 -14.31 2.53
C GLU A 450 -10.30 -14.97 2.39
N LEU A 451 -10.03 -15.63 1.26
CA LEU A 451 -8.72 -16.17 0.94
C LEU A 451 -7.68 -15.04 0.80
N LEU A 452 -8.01 -13.97 0.08
CA LEU A 452 -7.07 -12.94 -0.34
C LEU A 452 -7.02 -11.69 0.56
N LYS A 453 -7.78 -11.65 1.67
CA LYS A 453 -7.82 -10.51 2.60
C LYS A 453 -6.48 -10.14 3.27
N PHE A 454 -5.49 -11.03 3.19
CA PHE A 454 -4.14 -10.78 3.69
C PHE A 454 -3.24 -10.07 2.67
N ASP A 455 -3.64 -10.09 1.39
CA ASP A 455 -2.98 -9.42 0.29
C ASP A 455 -3.68 -8.13 -0.15
N PHE A 456 -5.00 -8.07 -0.05
CA PHE A 456 -5.81 -6.93 -0.50
C PHE A 456 -6.70 -6.36 0.60
N PHE A 457 -7.02 -5.08 0.45
CA PHE A 457 -7.86 -4.32 1.38
C PHE A 457 -9.27 -4.18 0.82
N PHE A 458 -10.12 -5.12 1.16
CA PHE A 458 -11.53 -5.11 0.76
C PHE A 458 -12.37 -4.23 1.69
N ALA A 459 -13.43 -3.68 1.13
CA ALA A 459 -14.46 -2.98 1.87
C ALA A 459 -15.17 -3.88 2.91
N GLY A 460 -16.02 -3.25 3.73
CA GLY A 460 -16.96 -3.96 4.59
C GLY A 460 -17.88 -4.89 3.78
N ARG A 461 -18.53 -5.86 4.42
CA ARG A 461 -19.31 -6.90 3.71
C ARG A 461 -20.43 -6.32 2.82
N ALA A 462 -21.12 -5.29 3.28
CA ALA A 462 -22.19 -4.63 2.51
C ALA A 462 -21.63 -3.89 1.29
N GLU A 463 -20.67 -2.99 1.51
CA GLU A 463 -20.02 -2.23 0.44
C GLU A 463 -19.31 -3.15 -0.58
N PHE A 464 -18.68 -4.23 -0.14
CA PHE A 464 -18.11 -5.23 -1.05
C PHE A 464 -19.18 -5.90 -1.95
N ALA A 465 -20.39 -6.14 -1.41
CA ALA A 465 -21.49 -6.65 -2.21
C ALA A 465 -21.92 -5.62 -3.27
N ASP A 466 -22.08 -4.37 -2.88
CA ASP A 466 -22.43 -3.29 -3.80
C ASP A 466 -21.37 -3.12 -4.90
N GLU A 467 -20.08 -3.17 -4.53
CA GLU A 467 -18.97 -3.16 -5.49
C GLU A 467 -19.04 -4.34 -6.47
N LEU A 468 -19.28 -5.57 -5.97
CA LEU A 468 -19.40 -6.76 -6.81
C LEU A 468 -20.57 -6.67 -7.78
N TRP A 469 -21.75 -6.24 -7.32
CA TRP A 469 -22.93 -6.07 -8.17
C TRP A 469 -22.75 -4.94 -9.18
N ASN A 470 -22.01 -3.89 -8.82
CA ASN A 470 -21.61 -2.86 -9.77
C ASN A 470 -20.68 -3.42 -10.86
N GLU A 471 -19.77 -4.33 -10.54
CA GLU A 471 -18.97 -5.03 -11.57
C GLU A 471 -19.85 -5.84 -12.53
N PHE A 472 -20.86 -6.55 -12.02
CA PHE A 472 -21.80 -7.27 -12.88
C PHE A 472 -22.62 -6.33 -13.76
N ALA A 473 -23.05 -5.18 -13.23
CA ALA A 473 -23.74 -4.17 -14.03
C ALA A 473 -22.85 -3.66 -15.18
N ILE A 474 -21.57 -3.40 -14.92
CA ILE A 474 -20.60 -3.01 -15.95
C ILE A 474 -20.38 -4.13 -16.97
N MET A 475 -20.31 -5.39 -16.54
CA MET A 475 -20.12 -6.55 -17.43
C MET A 475 -21.33 -6.84 -18.32
N THR A 476 -22.53 -6.71 -17.77
CA THR A 476 -23.80 -7.04 -18.45
C THR A 476 -24.36 -5.86 -19.25
N GLY A 477 -23.85 -4.64 -19.03
CA GLY A 477 -24.41 -3.41 -19.59
C GLY A 477 -25.81 -3.05 -19.03
N ARG A 478 -26.28 -3.74 -17.99
CA ARG A 478 -27.57 -3.48 -17.34
C ARG A 478 -27.41 -2.53 -16.15
N GLY A 479 -28.54 -1.93 -15.73
CA GLY A 479 -28.57 -1.13 -14.50
C GLY A 479 -28.20 -1.97 -13.28
N HIS A 480 -27.68 -1.30 -12.25
CA HIS A 480 -27.37 -1.93 -10.97
C HIS A 480 -28.67 -2.36 -10.28
N ASP A 481 -29.01 -3.65 -10.41
CA ASP A 481 -30.11 -4.29 -9.67
C ASP A 481 -29.60 -5.57 -8.99
N PRO A 482 -29.32 -5.52 -7.68
CA PRO A 482 -28.93 -6.69 -6.90
C PRO A 482 -29.98 -7.82 -6.93
N GLY A 483 -31.27 -7.50 -7.09
CA GLY A 483 -32.38 -8.44 -7.07
C GLY A 483 -32.71 -9.12 -8.41
N ALA A 484 -32.24 -8.57 -9.54
CA ALA A 484 -32.49 -9.16 -10.86
C ALA A 484 -31.94 -10.60 -10.95
N PRO A 485 -32.65 -11.56 -11.58
CA PRO A 485 -32.08 -12.90 -11.78
C PRO A 485 -30.87 -12.83 -12.71
N LEU A 486 -29.90 -13.73 -12.49
CA LEU A 486 -28.74 -13.92 -13.37
C LEU A 486 -28.64 -15.43 -13.64
N ASP A 487 -28.99 -15.84 -14.85
CA ASP A 487 -28.93 -17.23 -15.27
C ASP A 487 -27.54 -17.61 -15.82
N PRO A 488 -27.21 -18.92 -15.89
CA PRO A 488 -25.93 -19.38 -16.42
C PRO A 488 -25.63 -18.95 -17.86
N ASP A 489 -26.65 -18.83 -18.73
CA ASP A 489 -26.47 -18.45 -20.13
C ASP A 489 -26.08 -16.97 -20.25
N GLU A 490 -26.71 -16.10 -19.47
CA GLU A 490 -26.37 -14.69 -19.35
C GLU A 490 -25.00 -14.49 -18.71
N ALA A 491 -24.66 -15.27 -17.69
CA ALA A 491 -23.32 -15.24 -17.10
C ALA A 491 -22.24 -15.64 -18.12
N MET A 492 -22.50 -16.67 -18.94
CA MET A 492 -21.58 -17.08 -20.02
C MET A 492 -21.45 -15.99 -21.09
N ARG A 493 -22.57 -15.45 -21.59
CA ARG A 493 -22.52 -14.33 -22.57
C ARG A 493 -21.72 -13.16 -22.03
N SER A 494 -21.92 -12.79 -20.77
CA SER A 494 -21.19 -11.69 -20.12
C SER A 494 -19.68 -11.93 -20.05
N LEU A 495 -19.24 -13.19 -19.93
CA LEU A 495 -17.82 -13.54 -19.96
C LEU A 495 -17.26 -13.55 -21.38
N THR A 496 -17.98 -14.13 -22.34
CA THR A 496 -17.53 -14.26 -23.73
C THR A 496 -17.52 -12.93 -24.48
N GLU A 497 -18.49 -12.05 -24.23
CA GLU A 497 -18.61 -10.73 -24.87
C GLU A 497 -17.78 -9.65 -24.15
N SER A 498 -17.19 -9.97 -23.00
CA SER A 498 -16.40 -9.01 -22.22
C SER A 498 -15.05 -8.74 -22.88
N GLU A 499 -14.88 -7.49 -23.31
CA GLU A 499 -13.61 -6.98 -23.86
C GLU A 499 -12.45 -6.91 -22.83
N LEU A 500 -12.76 -7.07 -21.53
CA LEU A 500 -11.78 -6.99 -20.45
C LEU A 500 -11.97 -8.13 -19.43
N LEU A 501 -11.17 -9.19 -19.61
CA LEU A 501 -10.97 -10.25 -18.63
C LEU A 501 -9.57 -10.14 -18.02
N VAL A 502 -9.48 -9.98 -16.70
CA VAL A 502 -8.24 -9.65 -15.99
C VAL A 502 -7.91 -10.60 -14.85
N ALA A 503 -8.73 -11.63 -14.57
CA ALA A 503 -8.47 -12.57 -13.47
C ALA A 503 -7.09 -13.23 -13.56
N HIS A 504 -6.61 -13.57 -14.75
CA HIS A 504 -5.28 -14.14 -14.96
C HIS A 504 -4.14 -13.13 -14.82
N LEU A 505 -4.40 -11.85 -15.06
CA LEU A 505 -3.42 -10.79 -14.87
C LEU A 505 -3.33 -10.32 -13.42
N VAL A 506 -4.42 -10.49 -12.65
CA VAL A 506 -4.53 -9.94 -11.30
C VAL A 506 -4.37 -11.01 -10.24
N LEU A 507 -5.11 -12.12 -10.34
CA LEU A 507 -5.22 -13.10 -9.26
C LEU A 507 -4.19 -14.24 -9.40
N ARG A 508 -3.80 -14.60 -10.63
CA ARG A 508 -2.89 -15.73 -10.88
C ARG A 508 -1.63 -15.69 -10.03
N PRO A 509 -0.88 -14.56 -9.93
CA PRO A 509 0.36 -14.56 -9.15
C PRO A 509 0.17 -14.93 -7.68
N PHE A 510 -0.93 -14.46 -7.08
CA PHE A 510 -1.27 -14.69 -5.67
C PHE A 510 -1.76 -16.11 -5.41
N ILE A 511 -2.66 -16.62 -6.26
CA ILE A 511 -3.17 -17.98 -6.16
C ILE A 511 -2.03 -18.99 -6.33
N ASP A 512 -1.13 -18.76 -7.29
CA ASP A 512 0.07 -19.57 -7.47
C ASP A 512 0.97 -19.56 -6.23
N ALA A 513 1.21 -18.39 -5.62
CA ALA A 513 2.03 -18.29 -4.42
C ALA A 513 1.39 -19.01 -3.22
N TYR A 514 0.06 -18.89 -3.07
CA TYR A 514 -0.70 -19.59 -2.05
C TYR A 514 -0.67 -21.10 -2.26
N ARG A 515 -0.69 -21.54 -3.53
CA ARG A 515 -0.62 -22.96 -3.91
C ARG A 515 0.74 -23.59 -3.56
N VAL A 516 1.83 -22.84 -3.70
CA VAL A 516 3.16 -23.25 -3.23
C VAL A 516 3.17 -23.41 -1.71
N MET A 517 2.65 -22.43 -0.97
CA MET A 517 2.57 -22.51 0.50
C MET A 517 1.72 -23.71 0.95
N ALA A 518 0.57 -23.94 0.30
CA ALA A 518 -0.30 -25.08 0.60
C ALA A 518 0.41 -26.42 0.35
N GLU A 519 1.20 -26.52 -0.71
CA GLU A 519 2.01 -27.72 -1.01
C GLU A 519 3.08 -27.98 0.05
N GLU A 520 3.80 -26.94 0.48
CA GLU A 520 4.83 -27.06 1.54
C GLU A 520 4.21 -27.47 2.88
N LEU A 521 3.03 -26.94 3.20
CA LEU A 521 2.28 -27.35 4.39
C LEU A 521 1.81 -28.80 4.27
N LEU A 522 1.25 -29.20 3.12
CA LEU A 522 0.82 -30.58 2.87
C LEU A 522 2.00 -31.56 2.98
N SER A 523 3.14 -31.22 2.37
CA SER A 523 4.38 -32.01 2.42
C SER A 523 4.98 -32.11 3.82
N SER A 524 4.69 -31.13 4.69
CA SER A 524 5.10 -31.14 6.10
C SER A 524 4.18 -32.01 6.98
N GLY A 525 3.20 -32.73 6.40
CA GLY A 525 2.30 -33.63 7.12
C GLY A 525 1.43 -32.89 8.15
N THR A 526 1.46 -33.35 9.40
CA THR A 526 0.70 -32.77 10.53
C THR A 526 1.57 -31.91 11.45
N VAL A 527 2.79 -31.53 11.02
CA VAL A 527 3.68 -30.66 11.80
C VAL A 527 3.02 -29.30 12.01
N ARG A 528 2.92 -28.90 13.28
CA ARG A 528 2.21 -27.70 13.77
C ARG A 528 3.15 -26.55 14.12
N ASP A 529 4.26 -26.88 14.77
CA ASP A 529 5.31 -25.91 15.08
C ASP A 529 6.23 -25.77 13.88
N VAL A 530 6.15 -24.62 13.22
CA VAL A 530 6.90 -24.37 11.99
C VAL A 530 7.75 -23.13 12.18
N ASP A 531 9.06 -23.33 12.01
CA ASP A 531 10.03 -22.24 11.82
C ASP A 531 9.63 -21.45 10.56
N GLU A 532 9.05 -20.27 10.75
CA GLU A 532 8.54 -19.45 9.64
C GLU A 532 9.66 -19.06 8.65
N PRO A 533 10.82 -18.53 9.10
CA PRO A 533 11.95 -18.31 8.19
C PRO A 533 12.29 -19.54 7.34
N ALA A 534 12.39 -20.72 7.95
CA ALA A 534 12.75 -21.94 7.23
C ALA A 534 11.66 -22.37 6.24
N LEU A 535 10.37 -22.24 6.60
CA LEU A 535 9.24 -22.53 5.71
C LEU A 535 9.21 -21.58 4.51
N LEU A 536 9.40 -20.28 4.74
CA LEU A 536 9.43 -19.28 3.67
C LEU A 536 10.60 -19.52 2.70
N GLU A 537 11.75 -19.97 3.21
CA GLU A 537 12.88 -20.36 2.37
C GLU A 537 12.58 -21.59 1.50
N ARG A 538 11.92 -22.61 2.07
CA ARG A 538 11.45 -23.77 1.29
C ARG A 538 10.46 -23.36 0.20
N CYS A 539 9.48 -22.52 0.53
CA CYS A 539 8.53 -21.97 -0.44
C CYS A 539 9.25 -21.24 -1.59
N LEU A 540 10.26 -20.43 -1.31
CA LEU A 540 11.06 -19.75 -2.35
C LEU A 540 11.78 -20.75 -3.27
N ARG A 541 12.35 -21.82 -2.72
CA ARG A 541 13.00 -22.87 -3.51
C ARG A 541 11.99 -23.63 -4.38
N LEU A 542 10.86 -24.05 -3.81
CA LEU A 542 9.80 -24.76 -4.55
C LEU A 542 9.19 -23.89 -5.64
N ALA A 543 8.86 -22.63 -5.32
CA ALA A 543 8.32 -21.69 -6.28
C ALA A 543 9.28 -21.42 -7.44
N ARG A 544 10.58 -21.29 -7.16
CA ARG A 544 11.59 -21.13 -8.21
C ARG A 544 11.61 -22.35 -9.14
N GLN A 545 11.54 -23.57 -8.58
CA GLN A 545 11.43 -24.79 -9.38
C GLN A 545 10.16 -24.77 -10.25
N TRP A 546 8.99 -24.49 -9.67
CA TRP A 546 7.73 -24.47 -10.41
C TRP A 546 7.65 -23.38 -11.46
N SER A 547 8.29 -22.23 -11.22
CA SER A 547 8.40 -21.15 -12.20
C SER A 547 9.27 -21.57 -13.39
N LEU A 548 10.41 -22.24 -13.15
CA LEU A 548 11.25 -22.79 -14.22
C LEU A 548 10.55 -23.92 -15.01
N GLN A 549 9.59 -24.59 -14.40
CA GLN A 549 8.73 -25.59 -15.05
C GLN A 549 7.49 -24.98 -15.71
N HIS A 550 7.34 -23.66 -15.71
CA HIS A 550 6.16 -22.94 -16.21
C HIS A 550 4.82 -23.38 -15.57
N ARG A 551 4.86 -23.91 -14.34
CA ARG A 551 3.66 -24.28 -13.57
C ARG A 551 3.03 -23.07 -12.89
N ILE A 552 3.86 -22.11 -12.51
CA ILE A 552 3.45 -20.83 -11.91
C ILE A 552 4.13 -19.67 -12.61
N THR A 553 3.58 -18.46 -12.44
CA THR A 553 4.19 -17.24 -12.97
C THR A 553 5.48 -16.88 -12.23
N GLU A 554 6.42 -16.22 -12.91
CA GLU A 554 7.66 -15.72 -12.28
C GLU A 554 7.36 -14.72 -11.14
N GLU A 555 6.25 -13.98 -11.24
CA GLU A 555 5.78 -13.01 -10.25
C GLU A 555 5.37 -13.68 -8.91
N SER A 556 4.91 -14.92 -8.97
CA SER A 556 4.50 -15.70 -7.80
C SER A 556 5.66 -16.05 -6.87
N VAL A 557 6.91 -15.95 -7.34
CA VAL A 557 8.11 -16.18 -6.53
C VAL A 557 8.38 -14.96 -5.64
N SER A 558 7.58 -14.81 -4.59
CA SER A 558 7.56 -13.62 -3.74
C SER A 558 7.43 -13.96 -2.25
N ALA A 559 8.44 -13.58 -1.46
CA ALA A 559 8.45 -13.74 -0.01
C ALA A 559 7.32 -12.96 0.67
N ASP A 560 6.93 -11.80 0.12
CA ASP A 560 5.81 -11.01 0.64
C ASP A 560 4.47 -11.76 0.43
N MET A 561 4.27 -12.43 -0.71
CA MET A 561 3.07 -13.24 -0.98
C MET A 561 3.05 -14.52 -0.14
N PHE A 562 4.19 -15.21 0.04
CA PHE A 562 4.24 -16.36 0.96
C PHE A 562 3.96 -15.98 2.41
N THR A 563 4.43 -14.80 2.85
CA THR A 563 4.10 -14.29 4.18
C THR A 563 2.59 -14.06 4.34
N ALA A 564 1.90 -13.57 3.30
CA ALA A 564 0.45 -13.43 3.30
C ALA A 564 -0.27 -14.80 3.30
N ALA A 565 0.21 -15.74 2.47
CA ALA A 565 -0.30 -17.11 2.44
C ALA A 565 -0.18 -17.83 3.79
N LEU A 566 0.94 -17.64 4.50
CA LEU A 566 1.14 -18.19 5.84
C LEU A 566 0.15 -17.61 6.86
N LYS A 567 -0.10 -16.30 6.81
CA LYS A 567 -1.13 -15.66 7.66
C LYS A 567 -2.52 -16.21 7.37
N MET A 568 -2.84 -16.44 6.10
CA MET A 568 -4.08 -17.08 5.69
C MET A 568 -4.20 -18.50 6.24
N ALA A 569 -3.15 -19.32 6.10
CA ALA A 569 -3.13 -20.68 6.62
C ALA A 569 -3.34 -20.73 8.14
N ARG A 570 -2.70 -19.82 8.89
CA ARG A 570 -2.92 -19.66 10.34
C ARG A 570 -4.34 -19.24 10.69
N HIS A 571 -4.89 -18.28 9.95
CA HIS A 571 -6.27 -17.85 10.16
C HIS A 571 -7.27 -18.99 9.93
N ARG A 572 -6.98 -19.93 9.03
CA ARG A 572 -7.78 -21.14 8.81
C ARG A 572 -7.47 -22.28 9.79
N GLY A 573 -6.61 -22.08 10.78
CA GLY A 573 -6.27 -23.08 11.78
C GLY A 573 -5.35 -24.21 11.27
N LEU A 574 -4.75 -24.09 10.08
CA LEU A 574 -3.94 -25.15 9.46
C LEU A 574 -2.59 -25.40 10.16
N LEU A 575 -2.29 -24.59 11.17
CA LEU A 575 -1.09 -24.60 12.01
C LEU A 575 -1.49 -24.49 13.50
N ASP A 576 -2.78 -24.64 13.83
CA ASP A 576 -3.26 -24.48 15.20
C ASP A 576 -2.76 -25.65 16.07
N PRO A 577 -1.98 -25.39 17.15
CA PRO A 577 -1.51 -26.45 18.03
C PRO A 577 -2.66 -27.20 18.73
N ALA A 578 -3.82 -26.55 18.90
CA ALA A 578 -4.98 -27.11 19.58
C ALA A 578 -5.89 -27.96 18.66
N ALA A 579 -5.72 -27.88 17.34
CA ALA A 579 -6.53 -28.66 16.39
C ALA A 579 -6.08 -30.13 16.34
N ALA A 580 -7.02 -31.03 16.03
CA ALA A 580 -6.72 -32.44 15.83
C ALA A 580 -5.86 -32.63 14.57
N GLU A 581 -4.95 -33.61 14.58
CA GLU A 581 -4.06 -33.86 13.44
C GLU A 581 -4.83 -34.25 12.17
N SER A 582 -5.96 -34.97 12.32
CA SER A 582 -6.87 -35.29 11.21
C SER A 582 -7.46 -34.03 10.58
N ASP A 583 -7.85 -33.05 11.39
CA ASP A 583 -8.48 -31.82 10.91
C ASP A 583 -7.48 -30.95 10.17
N ILE A 584 -6.22 -30.94 10.63
CA ILE A 584 -5.12 -30.26 9.95
C ILE A 584 -4.83 -30.91 8.59
N ALA A 585 -4.75 -32.24 8.54
CA ALA A 585 -4.49 -32.97 7.29
C ALA A 585 -5.61 -32.69 6.27
N VAL A 586 -6.87 -32.88 6.67
CA VAL A 586 -8.05 -32.61 5.82
C VAL A 586 -8.08 -31.14 5.39
N GLY A 587 -7.78 -30.20 6.30
CA GLY A 587 -7.75 -28.78 6.00
C GLY A 587 -6.67 -28.39 4.99
N ARG A 588 -5.48 -29.01 5.06
CA ARG A 588 -4.37 -28.79 4.11
C ARG A 588 -4.70 -29.36 2.73
N GLU A 589 -5.28 -30.55 2.67
CA GLU A 589 -5.76 -31.16 1.41
C GLU A 589 -6.87 -30.32 0.77
N ALA A 590 -7.86 -29.89 1.55
CA ALA A 590 -8.94 -29.04 1.09
C ALA A 590 -8.42 -27.70 0.54
N LEU A 591 -7.41 -27.10 1.20
CA LEU A 591 -6.79 -25.88 0.71
C LEU A 591 -6.09 -26.09 -0.64
N VAL A 592 -5.37 -27.19 -0.82
CA VAL A 592 -4.74 -27.52 -2.12
C VAL A 592 -5.81 -27.67 -3.20
N ALA A 593 -6.89 -28.41 -2.92
CA ALA A 593 -7.99 -28.60 -3.88
C ALA A 593 -8.70 -27.29 -4.26
N GLU A 594 -8.96 -26.40 -3.29
CA GLU A 594 -9.54 -25.08 -3.54
C GLU A 594 -8.64 -24.23 -4.44
N LEU A 595 -7.32 -24.23 -4.20
CA LEU A 595 -6.36 -23.46 -4.98
C LEU A 595 -6.16 -24.04 -6.39
N ASP A 596 -6.18 -25.36 -6.56
CA ASP A 596 -6.15 -26.01 -7.87
C ASP A 596 -7.41 -25.68 -8.70
N ASP A 597 -8.59 -25.64 -8.06
CA ASP A 597 -9.82 -25.18 -8.71
C ASP A 597 -9.74 -23.71 -9.13
N LEU A 598 -9.18 -22.84 -8.29
CA LEU A 598 -8.98 -21.43 -8.63
C LEU A 598 -7.98 -21.27 -9.79
N GLN A 599 -6.86 -21.99 -9.81
CA GLN A 599 -5.91 -21.97 -10.92
C GLN A 599 -6.57 -22.39 -12.23
N ARG A 600 -7.38 -23.46 -12.22
CA ARG A 600 -8.12 -23.93 -13.39
C ARG A 600 -9.12 -22.88 -13.88
N SER A 601 -9.89 -22.31 -12.95
CA SER A 601 -10.88 -21.25 -13.23
C SER A 601 -10.23 -20.02 -13.88
N ILE A 602 -9.09 -19.59 -13.35
CA ILE A 602 -8.30 -18.48 -13.92
C ILE A 602 -7.76 -18.84 -15.31
N GLY A 603 -7.33 -20.09 -15.52
CA GLY A 603 -6.87 -20.59 -16.82
C GLY A 603 -7.97 -20.58 -17.88
N GLU A 604 -9.19 -20.97 -17.52
CA GLU A 604 -10.36 -20.91 -18.41
C GLU A 604 -10.72 -19.48 -18.80
N LEU A 605 -10.75 -18.54 -17.85
CA LEU A 605 -10.97 -17.12 -18.14
C LEU A 605 -9.89 -16.56 -19.09
N ALA A 606 -8.63 -16.96 -18.89
CA ALA A 606 -7.54 -16.58 -19.80
C ALA A 606 -7.75 -17.13 -21.22
N GLN A 607 -8.30 -18.34 -21.35
CA GLN A 607 -8.61 -18.94 -22.66
C GLN A 607 -9.77 -18.22 -23.34
N LEU A 608 -10.87 -17.94 -22.61
CA LEU A 608 -12.00 -17.17 -23.14
C LEU A 608 -11.56 -15.83 -23.72
N ARG A 609 -10.63 -15.14 -23.05
CA ARG A 609 -10.04 -13.90 -23.56
C ARG A 609 -9.30 -14.12 -24.89
N ARG A 610 -8.50 -15.18 -25.01
CA ARG A 610 -7.75 -15.47 -26.24
C ARG A 610 -8.69 -15.80 -27.41
N ASP A 611 -9.76 -16.52 -27.12
CA ASP A 611 -10.76 -16.89 -28.12
C ASP A 611 -11.47 -15.63 -28.66
N PHE A 612 -11.79 -14.66 -27.79
CA PHE A 612 -12.35 -13.36 -28.20
C PHE A 612 -11.40 -12.55 -29.09
N VAL A 613 -10.09 -12.53 -28.82
CA VAL A 613 -9.10 -11.76 -29.61
C VAL A 613 -8.83 -12.37 -30.99
N THR A 614 -9.16 -13.65 -31.19
CA THR A 614 -8.91 -14.38 -32.45
C THR A 614 -10.08 -14.26 -33.44
N VAL A 615 -11.25 -13.81 -32.98
CA VAL A 615 -12.48 -13.55 -33.75
C VAL A 615 -12.53 -12.08 -34.14
#